data_AF-A0A7W3P7T0-F1
#
_entry.id   AF-A0A7W3P7T0-F1
#
_cell.length_a   1.000
_cell.length_b   1.000
_cell.length_c   1.000
_cell.angle_alpha   90.00
_cell.angle_beta   90.00
_cell.angle_gamma   90.00
#
_symmetry.space_group_name_H-M   'P 1'
#
loop_
_entity.id
_entity.type
_entity.pdbx_description
1 polymer ?
#
loop_
_entity_poly.entity_id
_entity_poly.type
_entity_poly.pdbx_seq_one_letter_code
_entity_poly.pdbx_strand_id
1 'polypeptide(L)'
;MVRTRPAALTAALVAAVLAVLLSAVNAFLIRLGVSVVPVSLAFGSPVLWPLTGRASGTAVLIALVQFVLIGMLVALVTTLAARGTAPGRGFGAVLFAVWLGAVLAGYLTGPIVLPYLLRGYDGGPNLFLTQLVSSAGRGGGWGFSWGWLPGVVAGLVHRAVNARAAGAPVRAS
;
A
#
# COMPACT_ATOMS: atom_id res chain seq x y z
N MET A 1 29.39 -4.97 -6.41
CA MET A 1 28.03 -4.56 -6.01
C MET A 1 27.19 -5.81 -5.73
N VAL A 2 26.91 -6.09 -4.46
CA VAL A 2 26.29 -7.34 -4.01
C VAL A 2 24.82 -7.42 -4.44
N ARG A 3 24.38 -8.62 -4.86
CA ARG A 3 23.03 -9.00 -5.34
C ARG A 3 21.98 -9.00 -4.21
N THR A 4 21.98 -8.01 -3.33
CA THR A 4 20.98 -7.82 -2.26
C THR A 4 19.65 -7.23 -2.76
N ARG A 5 19.63 -6.77 -4.02
CA ARG A 5 18.54 -6.02 -4.65
C ARG A 5 17.22 -6.79 -4.87
N PRO A 6 17.19 -8.07 -5.31
CA PRO A 6 15.93 -8.72 -5.63
C PRO A 6 15.16 -9.14 -4.37
N ALA A 7 15.82 -9.72 -3.36
CA ALA A 7 15.13 -10.24 -2.18
C ALA A 7 14.41 -9.16 -1.35
N ALA A 8 15.01 -7.98 -1.21
CA ALA A 8 14.38 -6.85 -0.51
C ALA A 8 13.17 -6.30 -1.29
N LEU A 9 13.27 -6.26 -2.61
CA LEU A 9 12.20 -5.82 -3.51
C LEU A 9 11.05 -6.84 -3.53
N THR A 10 11.37 -8.13 -3.58
CA THR A 10 10.40 -9.22 -3.51
C THR A 10 9.67 -9.23 -2.18
N ALA A 11 10.37 -9.10 -1.05
CA ALA A 11 9.71 -9.09 0.25
C ALA A 11 8.85 -7.84 0.47
N ALA A 12 9.29 -6.66 -0.01
CA ALA A 12 8.49 -5.45 0.02
C ALA A 12 7.23 -5.56 -0.86
N LEU A 13 7.37 -6.11 -2.07
CA LEU A 13 6.24 -6.41 -2.95
C LEU A 13 5.29 -7.42 -2.31
N VAL A 14 5.80 -8.50 -1.73
CA VAL A 14 4.98 -9.52 -1.07
C VAL A 14 4.24 -8.92 0.13
N ALA A 15 4.90 -8.11 0.96
CA ALA A 15 4.26 -7.46 2.10
C ALA A 15 3.19 -6.46 1.67
N ALA A 16 3.46 -5.64 0.64
CA ALA A 16 2.49 -4.70 0.08
C ALA A 16 1.30 -5.43 -0.54
N VAL A 17 1.54 -6.49 -1.33
CA VAL A 17 0.51 -7.32 -1.95
C VAL A 17 -0.33 -8.03 -0.87
N LEU A 18 0.28 -8.60 0.17
CA LEU A 18 -0.47 -9.25 1.25
C LEU A 18 -1.33 -8.26 2.04
N ALA A 19 -0.82 -7.07 2.35
CA ALA A 19 -1.60 -6.03 3.04
C ALA A 19 -2.80 -5.56 2.20
N VAL A 20 -2.58 -5.40 0.90
CA VAL A 20 -3.62 -5.09 -0.09
C VAL A 20 -4.66 -6.21 -0.18
N LEU A 21 -4.23 -7.48 -0.29
CA LEU A 21 -5.11 -8.64 -0.38
C LEU A 21 -5.94 -8.84 0.90
N LEU A 22 -5.33 -8.70 2.08
CA LEU A 22 -6.05 -8.75 3.35
C LEU A 22 -7.11 -7.66 3.45
N SER A 23 -6.79 -6.44 2.99
CA SER A 23 -7.74 -5.33 2.95
C SER A 23 -8.87 -5.56 1.93
N ALA A 24 -8.57 -6.19 0.79
CA ALA A 24 -9.55 -6.57 -0.22
C ALA A 24 -10.50 -7.68 0.27
N VAL A 25 -9.97 -8.69 0.97
CA VAL A 25 -10.76 -9.74 1.62
C VAL A 25 -11.70 -9.13 2.66
N ASN A 26 -11.19 -8.25 3.52
CA ASN A 26 -12.01 -7.58 4.52
C ASN A 26 -13.15 -6.77 3.87
N ALA A 27 -12.82 -5.99 2.84
CA ALA A 27 -13.82 -5.26 2.07
C ALA A 27 -14.89 -6.14 1.42
N PHE A 28 -14.50 -7.31 0.90
CA PHE A 28 -15.43 -8.26 0.30
C PHE A 28 -16.36 -8.89 1.35
N LEU A 29 -15.85 -9.25 2.52
CA LEU A 29 -16.65 -9.78 3.63
C LEU A 29 -17.70 -8.78 4.13
N ILE A 30 -17.34 -7.50 4.27
CA ILE A 30 -18.27 -6.42 4.61
C ILE A 30 -19.39 -6.34 3.56
N ARG A 31 -19.03 -6.46 2.27
CA ARG A 31 -20.01 -6.40 1.17
C ARG A 31 -20.95 -7.62 1.13
N LEU A 32 -20.47 -8.78 1.58
CA LEU A 32 -21.30 -9.99 1.72
C LEU A 32 -22.24 -9.93 2.94
N GLY A 33 -22.27 -8.83 3.70
CA GLY A 33 -23.16 -8.67 4.84
C GLY A 33 -22.64 -9.34 6.12
N VAL A 34 -21.34 -9.67 6.18
CA VAL A 34 -20.70 -10.11 7.43
C VAL A 34 -20.67 -8.91 8.38
N SER A 35 -21.66 -8.87 9.28
CA SER A 35 -21.96 -7.75 10.17
C SER A 35 -20.94 -7.55 11.28
N VAL A 36 -20.11 -8.56 11.56
CA VAL A 36 -19.06 -8.51 12.56
C VAL A 36 -17.76 -9.04 11.94
N VAL A 37 -16.96 -8.14 11.39
CA VAL A 37 -15.55 -8.45 11.16
C VAL A 37 -14.86 -8.31 12.52
N PRO A 38 -14.18 -9.37 13.02
CA PRO A 38 -13.37 -9.26 14.24
C PRO A 38 -12.46 -8.04 14.16
N VAL A 39 -12.34 -7.24 15.23
CA VAL A 39 -11.46 -6.05 15.25
C VAL A 39 -10.02 -6.40 14.86
N SER A 40 -9.58 -7.64 15.14
CA SER A 40 -8.29 -8.20 14.72
C SER A 40 -8.13 -8.35 13.20
N LEU A 41 -9.23 -8.43 12.46
CA LEU A 41 -9.30 -8.47 10.99
C LEU A 41 -9.76 -7.12 10.39
N ALA A 42 -10.07 -6.13 11.22
CA ALA A 42 -10.50 -4.80 10.80
C ALA A 42 -9.32 -3.94 10.29
N PHE A 43 -8.57 -4.46 9.33
CA PHE A 43 -7.77 -3.62 8.45
C PHE A 43 -8.75 -2.80 7.63
N GLY A 44 -8.89 -1.52 7.94
CA GLY A 44 -9.72 -0.62 7.14
C GLY A 44 -9.36 -0.75 5.66
N SER A 45 -10.33 -0.65 4.75
CA SER A 45 -10.00 -0.68 3.32
C SER A 45 -9.28 0.63 2.95
N PRO A 46 -8.08 0.59 2.36
CA PRO A 46 -7.42 1.80 1.83
C PRO A 46 -8.14 2.36 0.60
N VAL A 47 -9.13 1.62 0.10
CA VAL A 47 -9.87 1.94 -1.11
C VAL A 47 -11.32 2.18 -0.76
N LEU A 48 -11.87 3.26 -1.29
CA LEU A 48 -13.30 3.51 -1.24
C LEU A 48 -14.01 2.74 -2.36
N TRP A 49 -15.02 1.98 -1.98
CA TRP A 49 -15.94 1.38 -2.96
C TRP A 49 -16.90 2.46 -3.43
N PRO A 50 -17.16 2.59 -4.74
CA PRO A 50 -18.13 3.55 -5.27
C PRO A 50 -19.46 3.46 -4.53
N LEU A 51 -20.02 4.63 -4.17
CA LEU A 51 -21.25 4.80 -3.38
C LEU A 51 -22.51 4.49 -4.21
N THR A 52 -22.35 4.16 -5.49
CA THR A 52 -23.44 3.73 -6.34
C THR A 52 -23.84 2.31 -5.96
N GLY A 53 -25.07 2.13 -5.46
CA GLY A 53 -25.57 0.89 -4.84
C GLY A 53 -25.63 -0.36 -5.72
N ARG A 54 -25.13 -0.32 -6.96
CA ARG A 54 -24.97 -1.50 -7.81
C ARG A 54 -23.49 -1.88 -7.84
N ALA A 55 -23.19 -3.12 -7.46
CA ALA A 55 -21.90 -3.75 -7.69
C ALA A 55 -21.65 -3.89 -9.20
N SER A 56 -21.32 -2.79 -9.87
CA SER A 56 -20.91 -2.82 -11.27
C SER A 56 -19.49 -3.37 -11.35
N GLY A 57 -19.19 -4.17 -12.38
CA GLY A 57 -17.82 -4.66 -12.60
C GLY A 57 -16.79 -3.52 -12.64
N THR A 58 -17.19 -2.33 -13.11
CA THR A 58 -16.41 -1.10 -13.08
C THR A 58 -16.00 -0.68 -11.67
N ALA A 59 -16.86 -0.82 -10.67
CA ALA A 59 -16.54 -0.49 -9.28
C ALA A 59 -15.45 -1.41 -8.71
N VAL A 60 -15.50 -2.70 -9.05
CA VAL A 60 -14.47 -3.67 -8.69
C VAL A 60 -13.15 -3.35 -9.39
N LEU A 61 -13.19 -3.04 -10.69
CA LEU A 61 -12.01 -2.67 -11.46
C LEU A 61 -11.34 -1.40 -10.91
N ILE A 62 -12.11 -0.37 -10.59
CA ILE A 62 -11.61 0.86 -9.96
C ILE A 62 -10.94 0.56 -8.62
N ALA A 63 -11.55 -0.30 -7.81
CA ALA A 63 -10.95 -0.69 -6.54
C ALA A 63 -9.63 -1.45 -6.72
N LEU A 64 -9.58 -2.41 -7.65
CA LEU A 64 -8.36 -3.14 -8.00
C LEU A 64 -7.26 -2.21 -8.52
N VAL A 65 -7.59 -1.24 -9.36
CA VAL A 65 -6.64 -0.23 -9.85
C VAL A 65 -6.08 0.59 -8.69
N GLN A 66 -6.90 1.04 -7.75
CA GLN A 66 -6.42 1.75 -6.56
C GLN A 66 -5.45 0.88 -5.73
N PHE A 67 -5.79 -0.39 -5.52
CA PHE A 67 -4.93 -1.33 -4.81
C PHE A 67 -3.57 -1.53 -5.50
N VAL A 68 -3.58 -1.71 -6.83
CA VAL A 68 -2.34 -1.84 -7.62
C VAL A 68 -1.51 -0.56 -7.54
N LEU A 69 -2.13 0.61 -7.65
CA LEU A 69 -1.44 1.90 -7.54
C LEU A 69 -0.76 2.09 -6.19
N ILE A 70 -1.46 1.78 -5.08
CA ILE A 70 -0.86 1.82 -3.74
C ILE A 70 0.33 0.88 -3.68
N GLY A 71 0.17 -0.36 -4.13
CA GLY A 71 1.24 -1.36 -4.15
C GLY A 71 2.47 -0.88 -4.95
N MET A 72 2.26 -0.31 -6.14
CA MET A 72 3.33 0.20 -7.00
C MET A 72 4.06 1.39 -6.35
N LEU A 73 3.33 2.35 -5.78
CA LEU A 73 3.91 3.52 -5.13
C LEU A 73 4.70 3.12 -3.88
N VAL A 74 4.15 2.25 -3.04
CA VAL A 74 4.83 1.73 -1.85
C VAL A 74 6.08 0.95 -2.26
N ALA A 75 6.02 0.10 -3.29
CA ALA A 75 7.18 -0.63 -3.79
C ALA A 75 8.26 0.31 -4.35
N LEU A 76 7.87 1.36 -5.09
CA LEU A 76 8.78 2.38 -5.61
C LEU A 76 9.49 3.12 -4.46
N VAL A 77 8.73 3.64 -3.49
CA VAL A 77 9.29 4.34 -2.33
C VAL A 77 10.21 3.42 -1.53
N THR A 78 9.81 2.17 -1.31
CA THR A 78 10.65 1.17 -0.64
C THR A 78 11.96 0.96 -1.38
N THR A 79 11.91 0.87 -2.71
CA THR A 79 13.09 0.68 -3.56
C THR A 79 14.03 1.87 -3.48
N LEU A 80 13.50 3.09 -3.54
CA LEU A 80 14.28 4.32 -3.45
C LEU A 80 14.90 4.47 -2.06
N ALA A 81 14.13 4.23 -1.00
CA ALA A 81 14.60 4.27 0.38
C ALA A 81 15.72 3.25 0.61
N ALA A 82 15.50 1.98 0.24
CA ALA A 82 16.51 0.94 0.42
C ALA A 82 17.81 1.20 -0.36
N ARG A 83 17.73 1.92 -1.50
CA ARG A 83 18.90 2.35 -2.28
C ARG A 83 19.64 3.53 -1.66
N GLY A 84 18.91 4.47 -1.05
CA GLY A 84 19.48 5.68 -0.45
C GLY A 84 20.06 5.48 0.95
N THR A 85 19.69 4.41 1.65
CA THR A 85 20.06 4.20 3.05
C THR A 85 21.35 3.40 3.24
N ALA A 86 22.16 3.81 4.23
CA ALA A 86 23.41 3.13 4.58
C ALA A 86 23.19 1.72 5.17
N PRO A 87 24.02 0.71 4.83
CA PRO A 87 23.82 -0.69 5.22
C PRO A 87 23.74 -0.97 6.73
N GLY A 88 24.40 -0.16 7.56
CA GLY A 88 24.50 -0.38 9.01
C GLY A 88 23.45 0.32 9.87
N ARG A 89 22.73 1.31 9.34
CA ARG A 89 21.75 2.15 10.11
C ARG A 89 20.45 2.43 9.34
N GLY A 90 20.22 1.73 8.23
CA GLY A 90 19.11 2.01 7.31
C GLY A 90 17.71 1.57 7.76
N PHE A 91 17.57 0.79 8.84
CA PHE A 91 16.27 0.26 9.29
C PHE A 91 15.23 1.38 9.48
N GLY A 92 15.55 2.38 10.33
CA GLY A 92 14.61 3.45 10.66
C GLY A 92 14.25 4.27 9.43
N ALA A 93 15.25 4.62 8.60
CA ALA A 93 15.03 5.39 7.39
C ALA A 93 14.15 4.65 6.37
N VAL A 94 14.34 3.34 6.17
CA VAL A 94 13.46 2.53 5.32
C VAL A 94 12.05 2.44 5.90
N LEU A 95 11.92 2.20 7.21
CA LEU A 95 10.61 2.14 7.88
C LEU A 95 9.83 3.45 7.68
N PHE A 96 10.42 4.58 8.03
CA PHE A 96 9.76 5.88 7.95
C PHE A 96 9.46 6.28 6.50
N ALA A 97 10.38 6.01 5.57
CA ALA A 97 10.14 6.30 4.15
C ALA A 97 8.98 5.47 3.60
N VAL A 98 8.91 4.18 3.91
CA VAL A 98 7.82 3.31 3.44
C VAL A 98 6.49 3.65 4.08
N TRP A 99 6.48 3.96 5.38
CA TRP A 99 5.27 4.41 6.07
C TRP A 99 4.73 5.71 5.46
N LEU A 100 5.59 6.73 5.31
CA LEU A 100 5.20 7.99 4.68
C LEU A 100 4.78 7.78 3.21
N GLY A 101 5.47 6.88 2.50
CA GLY A 101 5.12 6.46 1.15
C GLY A 101 3.71 5.84 1.08
N ALA A 102 3.32 5.02 2.05
CA ALA A 102 1.98 4.44 2.13
C ALA A 102 0.91 5.51 2.41
N VAL A 103 1.18 6.47 3.30
CA VAL A 103 0.31 7.63 3.56
C VAL A 103 0.09 8.44 2.29
N LEU A 104 1.18 8.84 1.63
CA LEU A 104 1.12 9.64 0.41
C LEU A 104 0.46 8.88 -0.74
N ALA A 105 0.80 7.60 -0.92
CA ALA A 105 0.16 6.74 -1.92
C ALA A 105 -1.35 6.66 -1.70
N GLY A 106 -1.80 6.52 -0.45
CA GLY A 106 -3.21 6.51 -0.09
C GLY A 106 -3.93 7.83 -0.38
N TYR A 107 -3.29 8.97 -0.19
CA TYR A 107 -3.89 10.25 -0.57
C TYR A 107 -3.92 10.45 -2.09
N LEU A 108 -2.91 9.95 -2.81
CA LEU A 108 -2.77 10.12 -4.26
C LEU A 108 -3.71 9.22 -5.07
N THR A 109 -4.17 8.09 -4.52
CA THR A 109 -5.08 7.20 -5.26
C THR A 109 -6.42 7.84 -5.56
N GLY A 110 -6.97 8.67 -4.67
CA GLY A 110 -8.22 9.39 -4.92
C GLY A 110 -8.17 10.22 -6.21
N PRO A 111 -7.22 11.17 -6.32
CA PRO A 111 -7.01 11.95 -7.55
C PRO A 111 -6.66 11.12 -8.79
N ILE A 112 -5.87 10.04 -8.65
CA ILE A 112 -5.42 9.26 -9.82
C ILE A 112 -6.58 8.49 -10.46
N VAL A 113 -7.52 7.96 -9.68
CA VAL A 113 -8.64 7.18 -10.21
C VAL A 113 -9.86 8.06 -10.52
N LEU A 114 -9.74 9.36 -10.26
CA LEU A 114 -10.72 10.41 -10.53
C LEU A 114 -11.19 10.47 -11.99
N PRO A 115 -10.32 10.40 -13.02
CA PRO A 115 -10.77 10.45 -14.42
C PRO A 115 -11.65 9.26 -14.81
N TYR A 116 -11.43 8.10 -14.17
CA TYR A 116 -12.22 6.89 -14.41
C TYR A 116 -13.58 6.95 -13.72
N LEU A 117 -13.65 7.58 -12.54
CA LEU A 117 -14.92 7.87 -11.87
C LEU A 117 -15.76 8.85 -12.69
N LEU A 118 -15.15 9.89 -13.26
CA LEU A 118 -15.82 10.91 -14.05
C LEU A 118 -16.47 10.39 -15.35
N ARG A 119 -15.94 9.32 -15.96
CA ARG A 119 -16.50 8.76 -17.20
C ARG A 119 -17.78 7.93 -17.01
N GLY A 120 -18.13 7.58 -15.77
CA GLY A 120 -19.31 6.77 -15.47
C GLY A 120 -20.20 7.34 -14.37
N TYR A 121 -20.00 8.62 -14.00
CA TYR A 121 -20.75 9.30 -12.96
C TYR A 121 -21.73 10.30 -13.57
N ASP A 122 -23.02 9.95 -13.54
CA ASP A 122 -24.13 10.88 -13.82
C ASP A 122 -24.53 11.72 -12.59
N GLY A 123 -23.75 11.64 -11.51
CA GLY A 123 -24.00 12.37 -10.27
C GLY A 123 -23.49 13.81 -10.33
N GLY A 124 -24.27 14.76 -9.80
CA GLY A 124 -23.88 16.17 -9.73
C GLY A 124 -22.57 16.44 -8.96
N PRO A 125 -22.01 17.66 -9.06
CA PRO A 125 -20.67 18.02 -8.58
C PRO A 125 -20.43 17.80 -7.06
N ASN A 126 -21.49 17.78 -6.25
CA ASN A 126 -21.38 17.52 -4.81
C ASN A 126 -21.00 16.05 -4.51
N LEU A 127 -21.60 15.09 -5.24
CA LEU A 127 -21.26 13.67 -5.09
C LEU A 127 -19.81 13.39 -5.50
N PHE A 128 -19.31 14.15 -6.49
CA PHE A 128 -17.93 14.10 -6.94
C PHE A 128 -16.96 14.53 -5.83
N LEU A 129 -17.17 15.67 -5.18
CA LEU A 129 -16.33 16.15 -4.09
C LEU A 129 -16.36 15.18 -2.90
N THR A 130 -17.53 14.67 -2.54
CA THR A 130 -17.67 13.66 -1.48
C THR A 130 -16.87 12.40 -1.78
N GLN A 131 -16.88 11.92 -3.03
CA GLN A 131 -16.13 10.74 -3.43
C GLN A 131 -14.62 10.96 -3.39
N LEU A 132 -14.14 12.09 -3.90
CA LEU A 132 -12.71 12.44 -3.87
C LEU A 132 -12.19 12.51 -2.43
N VAL A 133 -12.87 13.28 -1.57
CA VAL A 133 -12.48 13.47 -0.16
C VAL A 133 -12.57 12.15 0.60
N SER A 134 -13.62 11.36 0.37
CA SER A 134 -13.79 10.06 1.04
C SER A 134 -12.73 9.05 0.58
N SER A 135 -12.35 9.06 -0.70
CA SER A 135 -11.35 8.14 -1.23
C SER A 135 -9.95 8.50 -0.73
N ALA A 136 -9.58 9.79 -0.82
CA ALA A 136 -8.31 10.28 -0.29
C ALA A 136 -8.23 10.11 1.24
N GLY A 137 -9.33 10.37 1.95
CA GLY A 137 -9.42 10.19 3.40
C GLY A 137 -9.29 8.72 3.83
N ARG A 138 -9.93 7.78 3.13
CA ARG A 138 -9.76 6.35 3.41
C ARG A 138 -8.36 5.84 3.11
N GLY A 139 -7.79 6.23 1.97
CA GLY A 139 -6.44 5.81 1.59
C GLY A 139 -5.39 6.40 2.53
N GLY A 140 -5.42 7.71 2.75
CA GLY A 140 -4.49 8.40 3.65
C GLY A 140 -4.65 7.94 5.11
N GLY A 141 -5.90 7.78 5.58
CA GLY A 141 -6.20 7.25 6.91
C GLY A 141 -5.68 5.83 7.11
N TRP A 142 -5.84 4.95 6.11
CA TRP A 142 -5.25 3.62 6.17
C TRP A 142 -3.73 3.66 6.20
N GLY A 143 -3.09 4.46 5.34
CA GLY A 143 -1.64 4.62 5.32
C GLY A 143 -1.11 5.10 6.67
N PHE A 144 -1.85 5.99 7.34
CA PHE A 144 -1.49 6.48 8.67
C PHE A 144 -1.63 5.40 9.75
N SER A 145 -2.79 4.72 9.82
CA SER A 145 -3.10 3.71 10.85
C SER A 145 -2.35 2.40 10.68
N TRP A 146 -2.08 1.97 9.44
CA TRP A 146 -1.61 0.62 9.11
C TRP A 146 -0.38 0.58 8.21
N GLY A 147 -0.03 1.69 7.54
CA GLY A 147 1.13 1.75 6.64
C GLY A 147 2.47 1.57 7.36
N TRP A 148 2.51 1.60 8.69
CA TRP A 148 3.71 1.30 9.46
C TRP A 148 4.09 -0.19 9.37
N LEU A 149 3.12 -1.11 9.17
CA LEU A 149 3.37 -2.54 9.02
C LEU A 149 4.28 -2.87 7.83
N PRO A 150 3.96 -2.45 6.59
CA PRO A 150 4.87 -2.65 5.47
C PRO A 150 6.22 -1.93 5.69
N GLY A 151 6.23 -0.81 6.42
CA GLY A 151 7.48 -0.14 6.82
C GLY A 151 8.34 -0.97 7.75
N VAL A 152 7.77 -1.58 8.78
CA VAL A 152 8.47 -2.50 9.69
C VAL A 152 9.01 -3.70 8.92
N VAL A 153 8.19 -4.33 8.07
CA VAL A 153 8.63 -5.48 7.27
C VAL A 153 9.77 -5.09 6.33
N ALA A 154 9.64 -3.98 5.60
CA ALA A 154 10.69 -3.48 4.71
C ALA A 154 11.99 -3.15 5.46
N GLY A 155 11.89 -2.52 6.63
CA GLY A 155 13.03 -2.24 7.50
C GLY A 155 13.71 -3.51 7.99
N LEU A 156 12.95 -4.49 8.49
CA LEU A 156 13.46 -5.78 8.97
C LEU A 156 14.18 -6.53 7.86
N VAL A 157 13.58 -6.59 6.67
CA VAL A 157 14.17 -7.20 5.49
C VAL A 157 15.46 -6.48 5.09
N HIS A 158 15.45 -5.15 5.04
CA HIS A 158 16.63 -4.35 4.73
C HIS A 158 17.78 -4.66 5.71
N ARG A 159 17.49 -4.69 7.02
CA ARG A 159 18.45 -5.04 8.06
C ARG A 159 18.98 -6.47 7.89
N ALA A 160 18.09 -7.44 7.68
CA ALA A 160 18.47 -8.85 7.52
C ALA A 160 19.35 -9.09 6.28
N VAL A 161 19.00 -8.44 5.17
CA VAL A 161 19.74 -8.53 3.90
C VAL A 161 21.14 -7.93 4.05
N ASN A 162 21.27 -6.78 4.71
CA ASN A 162 22.57 -6.14 4.92
C ASN A 162 23.43 -6.83 5.99
N ALA A 163 22.82 -7.40 7.03
CA ALA A 163 23.54 -8.21 8.02
C ALA A 163 24.16 -9.47 7.39
N ARG A 164 23.43 -10.15 6.49
CA ARG A 164 23.97 -11.29 5.74
C ARG A 164 25.11 -10.90 4.80
N ALA A 165 25.03 -9.72 4.17
CA ALA A 165 26.08 -9.21 3.30
C ALA A 165 27.36 -8.84 4.07
N ALA A 166 27.24 -8.37 5.31
CA ALA A 166 28.38 -8.07 6.18
C ALA A 166 29.09 -9.33 6.72
N GLY A 167 28.37 -10.46 6.83
CA GLY A 167 28.92 -11.75 7.27
C GLY A 167 29.48 -12.65 6.16
N ALA A 168 29.47 -12.21 4.89
CA ALA A 168 30.02 -13.00 3.79
C ALA A 168 31.56 -13.01 3.87
N PRO A 169 32.23 -14.18 3.87
CA PRO A 169 33.67 -14.25 3.95
C PRO A 169 34.29 -13.51 2.76
N VAL A 170 35.22 -12.60 3.06
CA VAL A 170 36.11 -11.99 2.05
C VAL A 170 36.91 -13.14 1.46
N ARG A 171 36.56 -13.56 0.24
CA ARG A 171 37.44 -14.44 -0.53
C ARG A 171 38.70 -13.63 -0.78
N ALA A 172 39.76 -13.94 -0.04
CA ALA A 172 41.10 -13.45 -0.33
C ALA A 172 41.46 -13.97 -1.71
N SER A 173 41.53 -13.06 -2.68
CA SER A 173 42.14 -13.25 -3.99
C SER A 173 43.54 -12.68 -3.97
#